data_AF-A0A920ACB6-F1
#
_entry.id   AF-A0A920ACB6-F1
#
_cell.length_a   1.000
_cell.length_b   1.000
_cell.length_c   1.000
_cell.angle_alpha   90.00
_cell.angle_beta   90.00
_cell.angle_gamma   90.00
#
_symmetry.space_group_name_H-M   'P 1'
#
loop_
_entity.id
_entity.type
_entity.pdbx_description
1 polymer ?
#
loop_
_entity_poly.entity_id
_entity_poly.type
_entity_poly.pdbx_seq_one_letter_code
_entity_poly.pdbx_strand_id
1 'polypeptide(L)'
;MEPTVYSKHFKGLENNMLLLDLSVPRNIEPGIEKLNGVELIDMDQLNNIQDETLAIRRKNIPKARTIINLHKNEFYDWVLMRDLSPVIQALHEKLHRYRTDELEQQKFRLSDEEIKRPIN
;
A
#
# COMPACT_ATOMS: atom_id res chain seq x y z
N MET A 1 20.18 19.99 1.74
CA MET A 1 19.18 21.07 1.92
C MET A 1 19.75 22.03 2.94
N GLU A 2 19.59 23.33 2.71
CA GLU A 2 19.93 24.34 3.69
C GLU A 2 18.79 24.53 4.69
N PRO A 3 19.06 24.92 5.95
CA PRO A 3 18.02 25.27 6.91
C PRO A 3 17.09 26.35 6.35
N THR A 4 15.82 26.31 6.78
CA THR A 4 14.83 27.34 6.41
C THR A 4 14.68 28.38 7.53
N VAL A 5 14.99 28.01 8.77
CA VAL A 5 14.85 28.86 9.95
C VAL A 5 16.23 29.20 10.52
N TYR A 6 16.49 30.50 10.68
CA TYR A 6 17.77 31.06 11.10
C TYR A 6 17.61 32.01 12.29
N SER A 7 18.70 32.24 13.01
CA SER A 7 18.74 33.14 14.18
C SER A 7 18.21 34.55 13.88
N LYS A 8 18.41 35.05 12.66
CA LYS A 8 17.93 36.37 12.21
C LYS A 8 16.40 36.53 12.24
N HIS A 9 15.64 35.43 12.26
CA HIS A 9 14.18 35.45 12.31
C HIS A 9 13.64 35.77 13.72
N PHE A 10 14.51 35.79 14.75
CA PHE A 10 14.12 35.91 16.16
C PHE A 10 14.75 37.15 16.83
N LYS A 11 14.84 38.28 16.12
CA LYS A 11 15.30 39.54 16.73
C LYS A 11 14.19 40.14 17.61
N GLY A 12 14.53 40.51 18.84
CA GLY A 12 13.60 41.18 19.76
C GLY A 12 12.69 40.22 20.52
N LEU A 13 13.18 39.02 20.88
CA LEU A 13 12.44 38.10 21.73
C LEU A 13 12.18 38.71 23.12
N GLU A 14 10.91 38.84 23.48
CA GLU A 14 10.49 39.26 24.83
C GLU A 14 10.09 38.09 25.73
N ASN A 15 9.77 36.92 25.14
CA ASN A 15 9.29 35.73 25.82
C ASN A 15 10.14 34.50 25.48
N ASN A 16 10.17 33.53 26.40
CA ASN A 16 10.79 32.22 26.15
C ASN A 16 10.04 31.48 25.03
N MET A 17 10.78 30.82 24.13
CA MET A 17 10.25 30.08 22.99
C MET A 17 10.80 28.66 22.97
N LEU A 18 9.91 27.69 22.76
CA LEU A 18 10.26 26.32 22.42
C LEU A 18 10.13 26.12 20.90
N LEU A 19 11.23 25.74 20.26
CA LEU A 19 11.30 25.36 18.86
C LEU A 19 11.35 23.84 18.74
N LEU A 20 10.46 23.27 17.95
CA LEU A 20 10.39 21.83 17.70
C LEU A 20 10.78 21.57 16.24
N ASP A 21 11.93 20.94 15.99
CA ASP A 21 12.35 20.55 14.65
C ASP A 21 12.10 19.06 14.38
N LEU A 22 11.06 18.79 13.58
CA LEU A 22 10.64 17.44 13.20
C LEU A 22 11.18 17.01 11.82
N SER A 23 12.16 17.74 11.27
CA SER A 23 12.59 17.59 9.87
C SER A 23 13.89 16.79 9.76
N VAL A 24 13.99 15.95 8.72
CA VAL A 24 15.23 15.26 8.34
C VAL A 24 15.46 15.46 6.84
N PRO A 25 16.50 16.22 6.42
CA PRO A 25 17.50 16.93 7.23
C PRO A 25 16.93 18.11 8.05
N ARG A 26 17.66 18.55 9.08
CA ARG A 26 17.25 19.60 10.04
C ARG A 26 16.90 20.92 9.32
N ASN A 27 15.75 21.51 9.67
CA ASN A 27 15.26 22.75 9.06
C ASN A 27 15.64 24.00 9.85
N ILE A 28 16.00 23.85 11.12
CA ILE A 28 16.42 24.93 12.01
C ILE A 28 17.95 24.94 12.13
N GLU A 29 18.55 26.12 11.94
CA GLU A 29 19.97 26.33 12.15
C GLU A 29 20.38 25.96 13.59
N PRO A 30 21.38 25.08 13.80
CA PRO A 30 21.82 24.68 15.15
C PRO A 30 22.26 25.85 16.04
N GLY A 31 22.76 26.94 15.45
CA GLY A 31 23.22 28.12 16.18
C GLY A 31 22.12 28.88 16.94
N ILE A 32 20.84 28.57 16.68
CA ILE A 32 19.70 29.29 17.27
C ILE A 32 19.57 29.08 18.78
N GLU A 33 20.09 27.96 19.30
CA GLU A 33 20.15 27.64 20.74
C GLU A 33 20.99 28.64 21.54
N LYS A 34 21.82 29.45 20.87
CA LYS A 34 22.62 30.51 21.52
C LYS A 34 21.80 31.75 21.83
N LEU A 35 20.59 31.87 21.31
CA LEU A 35 19.70 32.99 21.60
C LEU A 35 19.10 32.83 23.01
N ASN A 36 19.14 33.90 23.80
CA ASN A 36 18.56 33.87 25.13
C ASN A 36 17.04 33.65 25.06
N GLY A 37 16.52 32.76 25.89
CA GLY A 37 15.11 32.39 25.92
C GLY A 37 14.67 31.42 24.83
N VAL A 38 15.57 30.83 24.04
CA VAL A 38 15.22 29.80 23.04
C VAL A 38 15.62 28.42 23.53
N GLU A 39 14.67 27.49 23.50
CA GLU A 39 14.91 26.06 23.66
C GLU A 39 14.63 25.37 22.31
N LEU A 40 15.57 24.55 21.82
CA LEU A 40 15.38 23.74 20.62
C LEU A 40 15.28 22.27 21.02
N ILE A 41 14.20 21.63 20.58
CA ILE A 41 14.03 20.18 20.65
C ILE A 41 14.00 19.65 19.22
N ASP A 42 14.93 18.75 18.90
CA ASP A 42 14.98 18.07 17.61
C ASP A 42 14.50 16.62 17.67
N MET A 43 14.48 15.96 16.50
CA MET A 43 14.10 14.55 16.38
C MET A 43 14.97 13.61 17.23
N ASP A 44 16.26 13.89 17.41
CA ASP A 44 17.17 13.02 18.18
C ASP A 44 16.86 13.08 19.68
N GLN A 45 16.58 14.27 20.21
CA GLN A 45 16.15 14.47 21.60
C GLN A 45 14.77 13.85 21.86
N LEU A 46 13.83 13.97 20.91
CA LEU A 46 12.52 13.32 21.01
C LEU A 46 12.62 11.79 20.99
N ASN A 47 13.57 11.23 20.23
CA ASN A 47 13.83 9.79 20.19
C ASN A 47 14.35 9.27 21.54
N ASN A 48 15.10 10.08 22.28
CA ASN A 48 15.62 9.72 23.61
C ASN A 48 14.53 9.67 24.71
N ILE A 49 13.38 10.32 24.52
CA ILE A 49 12.30 10.43 25.53
C ILE A 49 11.31 9.22 25.48
N GLN A 50 11.53 8.21 24.64
CA GLN A 50 10.43 7.34 24.19
C GLN A 50 10.39 5.87 24.68
N ASP A 51 10.85 5.53 25.89
CA ASP A 51 10.76 4.14 26.34
C ASP A 51 9.32 3.60 26.46
N GLU A 52 8.39 4.36 27.05
CA GLU A 52 7.00 3.92 27.21
C GLU A 52 6.21 3.95 25.89
N THR A 53 6.39 5.00 25.08
CA THR A 53 5.71 5.14 23.78
C THR A 53 6.18 4.07 22.80
N LEU A 54 7.49 3.76 22.77
CA LEU A 54 8.02 2.66 21.95
C LEU A 54 7.50 1.30 22.42
N ALA A 55 7.36 1.08 23.73
CA ALA A 55 6.79 -0.17 24.26
C ALA A 55 5.34 -0.37 23.79
N ILE A 56 4.51 0.68 23.83
CA ILE A 56 3.13 0.63 23.33
C ILE A 56 3.09 0.38 21.82
N ARG A 57 3.94 1.06 21.03
CA ARG A 57 4.05 0.82 19.58
C ARG A 57 4.47 -0.62 19.28
N ARG A 58 5.45 -1.16 20.01
CA ARG A 58 5.92 -2.55 19.87
C ARG A 58 4.81 -3.57 20.15
N LYS A 59 3.95 -3.33 21.14
CA LYS A 59 2.79 -4.20 21.42
C LYS A 59 1.78 -4.28 20.26
N ASN A 60 1.73 -3.27 19.39
CA ASN A 60 0.84 -3.25 18.23
C ASN A 60 1.44 -3.92 16.98
N ILE A 61 2.75 -4.15 16.95
CA ILE A 61 3.44 -4.79 15.80
C ILE A 61 2.84 -6.16 15.44
N PRO A 62 2.55 -7.07 16.38
CA PRO A 62 1.95 -8.37 16.05
C PRO A 62 0.61 -8.21 15.33
N LYS A 63 -0.26 -7.30 15.81
CA LYS A 63 -1.56 -7.02 15.18
C LYS A 63 -1.40 -6.49 13.75
N ALA A 64 -0.47 -5.55 13.56
CA ALA A 64 -0.18 -5.00 12.23
C ALA A 64 0.33 -6.10 11.27
N ARG A 65 1.21 -7.00 11.73
CA ARG A 65 1.69 -8.14 10.90
C ARG A 65 0.55 -9.07 10.50
N THR A 66 -0.41 -9.33 11.39
CA THR A 66 -1.58 -10.16 11.06
C THR A 66 -2.38 -9.56 9.90
N ILE A 67 -2.66 -8.25 9.97
CA ILE A 67 -3.39 -7.54 8.91
C ILE A 67 -2.61 -7.57 7.58
N ILE A 68 -1.30 -7.30 7.64
CA ILE A 68 -0.43 -7.34 6.46
C ILE A 68 -0.42 -8.74 5.83
N ASN A 69 -0.28 -9.79 6.64
CA ASN A 69 -0.23 -11.16 6.13
C ASN A 69 -1.57 -11.60 5.52
N LEU A 70 -2.70 -11.18 6.10
CA LEU A 70 -4.02 -11.43 5.53
C LEU A 70 -4.10 -10.88 4.10
N HIS A 71 -3.86 -9.58 3.92
CA HIS A 71 -3.94 -8.94 2.61
C HIS A 71 -2.87 -9.44 1.63
N LYS A 72 -1.69 -9.81 2.13
CA LYS A 72 -0.64 -10.39 1.30
C LYS A 72 -1.10 -11.74 0.71
N ASN A 73 -1.76 -12.58 1.52
CA ASN A 73 -2.27 -13.86 1.04
C ASN A 73 -3.41 -13.66 0.04
N GLU A 74 -4.37 -12.78 0.34
CA GLU A 74 -5.45 -12.40 -0.60
C GLU A 74 -4.89 -11.92 -1.94
N PHE A 75 -3.84 -11.11 -1.91
CA PHE A 75 -3.16 -10.63 -3.11
C PHE A 75 -2.51 -11.78 -3.91
N TYR A 76 -1.82 -12.71 -3.25
CA TYR A 76 -1.20 -13.84 -3.94
C TYR A 76 -2.25 -14.78 -4.56
N ASP A 77 -3.33 -15.06 -3.84
CA ASP A 77 -4.44 -15.87 -4.36
C ASP A 77 -5.06 -15.21 -5.61
N TRP A 78 -5.24 -13.88 -5.57
CA TRP A 78 -5.71 -13.11 -6.72
C TRP A 78 -4.74 -13.17 -7.91
N VAL A 79 -3.43 -13.06 -7.68
CA VAL A 79 -2.42 -13.18 -8.75
C VAL A 79 -2.47 -14.57 -9.40
N LEU A 80 -2.53 -15.63 -8.60
CA LEU A 80 -2.62 -17.01 -9.11
C LEU A 80 -3.87 -17.23 -9.96
N MET A 81 -5.03 -16.74 -9.50
CA MET A 81 -6.28 -16.83 -10.28
C MET A 81 -6.18 -16.09 -11.62
N ARG A 82 -5.49 -14.94 -11.65
CA ARG A 82 -5.31 -14.16 -12.89
C ARG A 82 -4.52 -14.93 -13.94
N ASP A 83 -3.49 -15.66 -13.53
CA ASP A 83 -2.64 -16.43 -14.45
C ASP A 83 -3.37 -17.66 -15.03
N LEU A 84 -4.37 -18.20 -14.31
CA LEU A 84 -5.21 -19.31 -14.79
C LEU A 84 -6.30 -18.87 -15.78
N SER A 85 -6.67 -17.59 -15.78
CA SER A 85 -7.75 -17.05 -16.61
C SER A 85 -7.59 -17.33 -18.13
N PRO A 86 -6.41 -17.11 -18.75
CA PRO A 86 -6.19 -17.44 -20.17
C PRO A 86 -6.34 -18.93 -20.48
N VAL A 87 -5.93 -19.81 -19.55
CA VAL A 87 -6.04 -21.27 -19.73
C VAL A 87 -7.50 -21.71 -19.70
N ILE A 88 -8.28 -21.19 -18.74
CA ILE A 88 -9.71 -21.45 -18.64
C ILE A 88 -10.43 -20.97 -19.91
N GLN A 89 -10.09 -19.78 -20.41
CA GLN A 89 -10.64 -19.25 -21.64
C GLN A 89 -10.32 -20.14 -22.86
N ALA A 90 -9.06 -20.56 -23.02
CA ALA A 90 -8.65 -21.43 -24.12
C ALA A 90 -9.36 -22.80 -24.07
N LEU A 91 -9.56 -23.36 -22.88
CA LEU A 91 -10.31 -24.60 -22.68
C LEU A 91 -11.78 -24.44 -23.09
N HIS A 92 -12.42 -23.35 -22.65
CA HIS A 92 -13.81 -23.04 -23.00
C HIS A 92 -13.97 -22.89 -24.52
N GLU A 93 -13.10 -22.14 -25.18
CA GLU A 93 -13.09 -21.98 -26.64
C GLU A 93 -12.88 -23.30 -27.39
N LYS A 94 -12.03 -24.20 -26.87
CA LYS A 94 -11.82 -25.53 -27.46
C LYS A 94 -13.08 -26.40 -27.34
N LEU A 95 -13.75 -26.38 -26.20
CA LEU A 95 -15.01 -27.12 -26.00
C LEU A 95 -16.14 -26.58 -26.88
N HIS A 96 -16.25 -25.26 -27.03
CA HIS A 96 -17.22 -24.67 -27.96
C HIS A 96 -16.94 -25.07 -29.40
N ARG A 97 -15.68 -25.03 -29.85
CA ARG A 97 -15.31 -25.50 -31.19
C ARG A 97 -15.71 -26.94 -31.43
N TYR A 98 -15.37 -27.87 -30.52
CA TYR A 98 -15.78 -29.27 -30.67
C TYR A 98 -17.30 -29.44 -30.75
N ARG A 99 -18.06 -28.69 -29.94
CA ARG A 99 -19.53 -28.72 -30.04
C ARG A 99 -19.99 -28.24 -31.42
N THR A 100 -19.46 -27.13 -31.91
CA THR A 100 -19.84 -26.57 -33.22
C THR A 100 -19.47 -27.52 -34.36
N ASP A 101 -18.27 -28.13 -34.32
CA ASP A 101 -17.81 -29.07 -35.33
C ASP A 101 -18.69 -30.34 -35.36
N GLU A 102 -19.06 -30.88 -34.20
CA GLU A 102 -20.01 -32.01 -34.08
C GLU A 102 -21.38 -31.66 -34.64
N LEU A 103 -21.93 -30.48 -34.29
CA LEU A 103 -23.22 -30.02 -34.81
C LEU A 103 -23.20 -29.85 -36.33
N GLU A 104 -22.14 -29.29 -36.90
CA GLU A 104 -21.99 -29.13 -38.36
C GLU A 104 -21.84 -30.49 -39.07
N GLN A 105 -21.12 -31.45 -38.48
CA GLN A 105 -21.03 -32.81 -39.05
C GLN A 105 -22.37 -33.54 -39.03
N GLN A 106 -23.16 -33.34 -37.97
CA GLN A 106 -24.48 -33.96 -37.82
C GLN A 106 -25.59 -33.24 -38.59
N LYS A 107 -25.35 -32.00 -39.04
CA LYS A 107 -26.27 -31.18 -39.86
C LYS A 107 -26.65 -31.81 -41.20
N PHE A 108 -25.79 -32.69 -41.73
CA PHE A 108 -26.07 -33.47 -42.94
C PHE A 108 -26.82 -34.79 -42.66
N ARG A 109 -27.10 -35.10 -41.39
CA ARG A 109 -27.79 -36.32 -40.93
C ARG A 109 -29.07 -36.05 -40.12
N LEU A 110 -29.24 -34.83 -39.60
CA LEU A 110 -30.34 -34.43 -38.74
C LEU A 110 -31.23 -33.38 -39.41
N SER A 111 -32.51 -33.40 -39.06
CA SER A 111 -33.53 -32.45 -39.50
C SER A 111 -33.30 -31.08 -38.84
N ASP A 112 -33.68 -29.97 -39.49
CA ASP A 112 -33.57 -28.61 -38.92
C ASP A 112 -34.25 -28.46 -37.54
N GLU A 113 -35.26 -29.29 -37.25
CA GLU A 113 -35.96 -29.34 -35.96
C GLU A 113 -35.14 -30.00 -34.84
N GLU A 114 -34.25 -30.94 -35.17
CA GLU A 114 -33.43 -31.67 -34.19
C GLU A 114 -32.22 -30.85 -33.73
N ILE A 115 -31.70 -29.98 -34.61
CA ILE A 115 -30.53 -29.11 -34.36
C ILE A 115 -30.87 -27.95 -33.42
N LYS A 116 -32.12 -27.48 -33.42
CA LYS A 116 -32.58 -26.34 -32.60
C LYS A 116 -33.11 -26.73 -31.23
N ARG A 117 -33.14 -28.02 -30.89
CA ARG A 117 -33.71 -28.49 -29.63
C ARG A 117 -32.73 -28.21 -28.48
N PRO A 118 -33.11 -27.39 -27.48
CA PRO A 118 -32.23 -27.12 -26.35
C PRO A 118 -32.02 -28.41 -25.55
N ILE A 119 -30.75 -28.67 -25.19
CA ILE A 119 -30.38 -29.75 -24.29
C ILE A 119 -30.79 -29.31 -22.88
N ASN A 120 -31.79 -29.96 -22.29
CA ASN A 120 -32.13 -29.84 -20.87
C ASN A 120 -31.05 -30.47 -19.99
#